data_AF-A0A2E6TS98-F1
#
_entry.id   AF-A0A2E6TS98-F1
#
_cell.length_a   1.000
_cell.length_b   1.000
_cell.length_c   1.000
_cell.angle_alpha   90.00
_cell.angle_beta   90.00
_cell.angle_gamma   90.00
#
_symmetry.space_group_name_H-M   'P 1'
#
loop_
_entity.id
_entity.type
_entity.pdbx_description
1 polymer ?
#
loop_
_entity_poly.entity_id
_entity_poly.type
_entity_poly.pdbx_seq_one_letter_code
_entity_poly.pdbx_strand_id
1 'polypeptide(L)'
;MHTVRSVALLMLALLAALILGGSGCVSPRELPEAGQPGDARLMVPTVADPLEPINRLSFAIHETAFHLAVNPATKLYTGIIPSPARKGIRNFRNNLFFPMRFVSSLLQGKFSEAGTETKRFLINSTLGIGGLGDPAANHFGLRTGNEELGQVLGKWGWQSQLYLYLPLIGPSSERDALGEAGNVFLDPASLLPGAKMAMAYNRFSFSARTIDQTLATEYDAYEMYRLLYSASRDAAVRDAQPEGSGEDTGQVQTLMSIYAKPKAEGFGGRAVTRHVKPVGFRGRVHYSYWAQDGPAPLMYVLPGLGGHRLGTRALAVAEMAYAEGYQVVCVSNNFNWEFVTSAPEGYLPGYTPRDIDLLGKVHAAIEADLGADSIKSTSLIGFSMGGWYTLNLAAGAPDAHAHAVAINPPLDLIHGMEVLDRLYRAPLAGDADPQAIRQSALVKVFLNQQTEAETGQQMPFTDKEASYLIGLSYRLTLRQAILSGKYHESLWPLVPRAKLYKKINELSYADYHAKLLGPSLAGEGVTTAALAAASDLRNQSDALAQAGNLHLFLTSNDFLLTPEHLTWLRNHFPNRHTYQENGGHMGHLWKQDVRDQIRARIKILQTAE
;
A
#
# COMPACT_ATOMS: atom_id res chain seq x y z
N MET A 1 -20.42 32.41 -4.66
CA MET A 1 -20.30 32.43 -6.15
C MET A 1 -18.89 32.71 -6.64
N HIS A 2 -18.13 33.63 -6.02
CA HIS A 2 -16.74 33.92 -6.42
C HIS A 2 -15.79 32.71 -6.28
N THR A 3 -15.85 31.96 -5.18
CA THR A 3 -15.02 30.75 -4.96
C THR A 3 -15.29 29.63 -5.97
N VAL A 4 -16.54 29.40 -6.34
CA VAL A 4 -16.92 28.37 -7.33
C VAL A 4 -16.42 28.73 -8.73
N ARG A 5 -16.51 30.01 -9.12
CA ARG A 5 -15.94 30.51 -10.39
C ARG A 5 -14.42 30.42 -10.42
N SER A 6 -13.74 30.75 -9.33
CA SER A 6 -12.29 30.64 -9.23
C SER A 6 -11.80 29.19 -9.33
N VAL A 7 -12.50 28.25 -8.69
CA VAL A 7 -12.20 26.81 -8.80
C VAL A 7 -12.45 26.30 -10.21
N ALA A 8 -13.55 26.71 -10.86
CA ALA A 8 -13.85 26.32 -12.24
C ALA A 8 -12.81 26.86 -13.24
N LEU A 9 -12.36 28.10 -13.08
CA LEU A 9 -11.31 28.70 -13.91
C LEU A 9 -9.95 28.02 -13.69
N LEU A 10 -9.61 27.66 -12.45
CA LEU A 10 -8.41 26.90 -12.14
C LEU A 10 -8.44 25.49 -12.77
N MET A 11 -9.60 24.81 -12.70
CA MET A 11 -9.79 23.52 -13.38
C MET A 11 -9.67 23.65 -14.89
N LEU A 12 -10.25 24.68 -15.51
CA LEU A 12 -10.13 24.95 -16.95
C LEU A 12 -8.68 25.25 -17.37
N ALA A 13 -7.93 25.98 -16.56
CA ALA A 13 -6.52 26.27 -16.81
C ALA A 13 -5.64 25.01 -16.70
N LEU A 14 -5.88 24.17 -15.69
CA LEU A 14 -5.22 22.86 -15.55
C LEU A 14 -5.58 21.93 -16.73
N LEU A 15 -6.84 21.93 -17.16
CA LEU A 15 -7.33 21.16 -18.31
C LEU A 15 -6.65 21.60 -19.62
N ALA A 16 -6.52 22.91 -19.85
CA ALA A 16 -5.84 23.46 -21.01
C ALA A 16 -4.34 23.10 -21.01
N ALA A 17 -3.68 23.15 -19.85
CA ALA A 17 -2.30 22.74 -19.70
C ALA A 17 -2.10 21.23 -19.95
N LEU A 18 -3.03 20.39 -19.50
CA LEU A 18 -3.03 18.93 -19.72
C LEU A 18 -3.16 18.57 -21.20
N ILE A 19 -4.00 19.28 -21.97
CA ILE A 19 -4.25 19.03 -23.40
C ILE A 19 -3.09 19.50 -24.28
N LEU A 20 -2.40 20.58 -23.92
CA LEU A 20 -1.28 21.13 -24.70
C LEU A 20 0.03 20.35 -24.50
N GLY A 21 0.11 19.47 -23.49
CA GLY A 21 1.27 18.63 -23.17
C GLY A 21 1.24 17.26 -23.86
N GLY A 22 1.58 17.23 -25.16
CA GLY A 22 2.22 16.08 -25.84
C GLY A 22 1.44 14.75 -25.96
N SER A 23 0.96 14.44 -27.17
CA SER A 23 0.42 13.14 -27.60
C SER A 23 1.48 12.02 -27.78
N GLY A 24 2.59 12.05 -27.05
CA GLY A 24 3.69 11.10 -27.20
C GLY A 24 3.38 9.76 -26.53
N CYS A 25 3.52 8.64 -27.25
CA CYS A 25 3.66 7.33 -26.60
C CYS A 25 5.10 7.19 -26.09
N VAL A 26 5.29 6.87 -24.82
CA VAL A 26 6.63 6.50 -24.29
C VAL A 26 6.97 5.09 -24.80
N SER A 27 8.13 4.98 -25.47
CA SER A 27 8.57 3.72 -26.07
C SER A 27 9.33 2.87 -25.04
N PRO A 28 8.95 1.59 -24.85
CA PRO A 28 9.66 0.70 -23.92
C PRO A 28 10.96 0.13 -24.50
N ARG A 29 11.44 0.61 -25.66
CA ARG A 29 12.61 0.07 -26.38
C ARG A 29 13.92 0.09 -25.57
N GLU A 30 13.99 0.92 -24.54
CA GLU A 30 15.14 1.03 -23.65
C GLU A 30 15.16 -0.02 -22.52
N LEU A 31 14.08 -0.79 -22.35
CA LEU A 31 14.03 -1.86 -21.36
C LEU A 31 14.67 -3.14 -21.90
N PRO A 32 15.48 -3.84 -21.08
CA PRO A 32 16.08 -5.09 -21.48
C PRO A 32 15.04 -6.19 -21.66
N GLU A 33 15.43 -7.27 -22.36
CA GLU A 33 14.63 -8.48 -22.41
C GLU A 33 14.61 -9.19 -21.06
N ALA A 34 13.42 -9.59 -20.62
CA ALA A 34 13.22 -10.28 -19.35
C ALA A 34 13.82 -11.69 -19.40
N GLY A 35 14.36 -12.15 -18.27
CA GLY A 35 14.85 -13.53 -18.15
C GLY A 35 13.70 -14.55 -18.19
N GLN A 36 12.54 -14.17 -17.63
CA GLN A 36 11.34 -14.99 -17.60
C GLN A 36 10.11 -14.15 -18.01
N PRO A 37 9.90 -13.85 -19.30
CA PRO A 37 8.79 -13.01 -19.75
C PRO A 37 7.40 -13.59 -19.40
N GLY A 38 7.32 -14.91 -19.12
CA GLY A 38 6.11 -15.57 -18.62
C GLY A 38 5.60 -15.04 -17.27
N ASP A 39 6.48 -14.44 -16.45
CA ASP A 39 6.13 -13.81 -15.17
C ASP A 39 5.03 -12.75 -15.31
N ALA A 40 4.93 -12.09 -16.48
CA ALA A 40 3.89 -11.10 -16.74
C ALA A 40 2.46 -11.68 -16.67
N ARG A 41 2.29 -12.98 -16.87
CA ARG A 41 0.98 -13.68 -16.78
C ARG A 41 0.50 -13.87 -15.35
N LEU A 42 1.41 -13.75 -14.38
CA LEU A 42 1.08 -13.79 -12.96
C LEU A 42 0.56 -12.44 -12.46
N MET A 43 0.70 -11.35 -13.23
CA MET A 43 0.11 -10.07 -12.86
C MET A 43 -1.40 -10.15 -12.88
N VAL A 44 -2.03 -9.32 -12.06
CA VAL A 44 -3.48 -9.17 -12.05
C VAL A 44 -3.94 -8.66 -13.42
N PRO A 45 -4.83 -9.38 -14.14
CA PRO A 45 -5.35 -8.91 -15.41
C PRO A 45 -6.17 -7.65 -15.20
N THR A 46 -6.07 -6.72 -16.16
CA THR A 46 -6.79 -5.46 -16.14
C THR A 46 -7.70 -5.33 -17.35
N VAL A 47 -8.87 -4.73 -17.18
CA VAL A 47 -9.77 -4.42 -18.30
C VAL A 47 -9.04 -3.51 -19.28
N ALA A 48 -9.09 -3.83 -20.57
CA ALA A 48 -8.39 -3.08 -21.60
C ALA A 48 -8.83 -1.61 -21.62
N ASP A 49 -7.87 -0.70 -21.82
CA ASP A 49 -8.09 0.74 -21.73
C ASP A 49 -7.67 1.45 -23.03
N PRO A 50 -8.46 1.32 -24.11
CA PRO A 50 -8.18 2.00 -25.37
C PRO A 50 -8.38 3.51 -25.28
N LEU A 51 -9.05 4.02 -24.23
CA LEU A 51 -9.30 5.44 -23.99
C LEU A 51 -8.46 5.99 -22.83
N GLU A 52 -7.27 5.41 -22.59
CA GLU A 52 -6.40 5.74 -21.46
C GLU A 52 -6.18 7.26 -21.26
N PRO A 53 -5.91 8.08 -22.30
CA PRO A 53 -5.80 9.53 -22.13
C PRO A 53 -7.07 10.20 -21.58
N ILE A 54 -8.24 9.80 -22.05
CA ILE A 54 -9.53 10.37 -21.62
C ILE A 54 -9.82 9.96 -20.19
N ASN A 55 -9.58 8.69 -19.86
CA ASN A 55 -9.80 8.17 -18.52
C ASN A 55 -8.83 8.78 -17.51
N ARG A 56 -7.55 8.99 -17.88
CA ARG A 56 -6.57 9.73 -17.06
C ARG A 56 -6.96 11.19 -16.86
N LEU A 57 -7.53 11.85 -17.88
CA LEU A 57 -8.06 13.20 -17.73
C LEU A 57 -9.23 13.25 -16.74
N SER A 58 -10.20 12.34 -16.88
CA SER A 58 -11.32 12.20 -15.94
C SER A 58 -10.84 11.93 -14.50
N PHE A 59 -9.79 11.10 -14.36
CA PHE A 59 -9.14 10.84 -13.08
C PHE A 59 -8.52 12.11 -12.49
N ALA A 60 -7.75 12.87 -13.27
CA ALA A 60 -7.12 14.10 -12.80
C ALA A 60 -8.16 15.15 -12.33
N ILE A 61 -9.30 15.24 -13.02
CA ILE A 61 -10.42 16.09 -12.59
C ILE A 61 -10.98 15.60 -11.25
N HIS A 62 -11.21 14.29 -11.12
CA HIS A 62 -11.71 13.70 -9.89
C HIS A 62 -10.73 13.90 -8.72
N GLU A 63 -9.44 13.62 -8.90
CA GLU A 63 -8.40 13.83 -7.90
C GLU A 63 -8.35 15.30 -7.45
N THR A 64 -8.37 16.24 -8.39
CA THR A 64 -8.39 17.67 -8.09
C THR A 64 -9.64 18.06 -7.28
N ALA A 65 -10.82 17.61 -7.70
CA ALA A 65 -12.06 17.84 -6.96
C ALA A 65 -12.01 17.18 -5.57
N PHE A 66 -11.40 16.02 -5.46
CA PHE A 66 -11.26 15.29 -4.22
C PHE A 66 -10.43 16.07 -3.21
N HIS A 67 -9.24 16.55 -3.59
CA HIS A 67 -8.39 17.31 -2.69
C HIS A 67 -8.96 18.69 -2.34
N LEU A 68 -9.56 19.40 -3.32
CA LEU A 68 -10.02 20.78 -3.10
C LEU A 68 -11.37 20.89 -2.41
N ALA A 69 -12.28 19.91 -2.60
CA ALA A 69 -13.66 20.02 -2.13
C ALA A 69 -14.13 18.77 -1.38
N VAL A 70 -13.96 17.57 -1.94
CA VAL A 70 -14.61 16.36 -1.40
C VAL A 70 -13.96 15.92 -0.08
N ASN A 71 -12.63 15.89 0.02
CA ASN A 71 -11.91 15.46 1.22
C ASN A 71 -12.13 16.45 2.39
N PRO A 72 -12.00 17.79 2.22
CA PRO A 72 -12.35 18.74 3.27
C PRO A 72 -13.81 18.62 3.74
N ALA A 73 -14.76 18.52 2.79
CA ALA A 73 -16.17 18.33 3.12
C ALA A 73 -16.40 17.02 3.90
N THR A 74 -15.69 15.96 3.52
CA THR A 74 -15.82 14.66 4.19
C THR A 74 -15.26 14.72 5.60
N LYS A 75 -14.11 15.36 5.82
CA LYS A 75 -13.55 15.58 7.16
C LYS A 75 -14.55 16.31 8.06
N LEU A 76 -15.18 17.37 7.56
CA LEU A 76 -16.23 18.11 8.26
C LEU A 76 -17.44 17.21 8.58
N TYR A 77 -17.95 16.50 7.57
CA TYR A 77 -19.09 15.59 7.73
C TYR A 77 -18.82 14.51 8.80
N THR A 78 -17.64 13.90 8.78
CA THR A 78 -17.26 12.87 9.76
C THR A 78 -16.99 13.43 11.16
N GLY A 79 -16.62 14.71 11.26
CA GLY A 79 -16.45 15.40 12.54
C GLY A 79 -17.78 15.84 13.17
N ILE A 80 -18.79 16.15 12.36
CA ILE A 80 -20.13 16.56 12.84
C ILE A 80 -21.03 15.33 13.08
N ILE A 81 -21.05 14.38 12.14
CA ILE A 81 -21.99 13.24 12.18
C ILE A 81 -21.33 12.01 12.81
N PRO A 82 -21.82 11.54 13.97
CA PRO A 82 -21.19 10.46 14.71
C PRO A 82 -21.28 9.13 13.95
N SER A 83 -20.28 8.26 14.18
CA SER A 83 -20.15 6.96 13.51
C SER A 83 -21.42 6.08 13.54
N PRO A 84 -22.16 5.96 14.67
CA PRO A 84 -23.41 5.19 14.70
C PRO A 84 -24.47 5.71 13.73
N ALA A 85 -24.65 7.03 13.62
CA ALA A 85 -25.62 7.62 12.71
C ALA A 85 -25.23 7.36 11.24
N ARG A 86 -23.95 7.55 10.89
CA ARG A 86 -23.45 7.24 9.53
C ARG A 86 -23.60 5.77 9.18
N LYS A 87 -23.32 4.86 10.12
CA LYS A 87 -23.55 3.41 9.97
C LYS A 87 -25.04 3.10 9.77
N GLY A 88 -25.92 3.76 10.52
CA GLY A 88 -27.36 3.65 10.37
C GLY A 88 -27.85 4.04 8.98
N ILE A 89 -27.44 5.21 8.48
CA ILE A 89 -27.76 5.67 7.11
C ILE A 89 -27.25 4.69 6.06
N ARG A 90 -26.05 4.13 6.25
CA ARG A 90 -25.47 3.12 5.35
C ARG A 90 -26.31 1.83 5.35
N ASN A 91 -26.73 1.35 6.52
CA ASN A 91 -27.57 0.16 6.64
C ASN A 91 -28.95 0.40 6.01
N PHE A 92 -29.56 1.57 6.24
CA PHE A 92 -30.84 1.95 5.66
C PHE A 92 -30.77 1.95 4.14
N ARG A 93 -29.73 2.58 3.56
CA ARG A 93 -29.47 2.53 2.12
C ARG A 93 -29.34 1.08 1.63
N ASN A 94 -28.56 0.25 2.32
CA ASN A 94 -28.40 -1.15 1.93
C ASN A 94 -29.74 -1.90 1.96
N ASN A 95 -30.60 -1.67 2.96
CA ASN A 95 -31.94 -2.24 3.04
C ASN A 95 -32.84 -1.76 1.89
N LEU A 96 -32.81 -0.46 1.58
CA LEU A 96 -33.58 0.16 0.48
C LEU A 96 -33.21 -0.40 -0.91
N PHE A 97 -31.94 -0.79 -1.09
CA PHE A 97 -31.42 -1.38 -2.33
C PHE A 97 -31.75 -2.88 -2.49
N PHE A 98 -32.57 -3.45 -1.60
CA PHE A 98 -33.04 -4.84 -1.68
C PHE A 98 -33.63 -5.23 -3.04
N PRO A 99 -34.53 -4.44 -3.68
CA PRO A 99 -35.16 -4.85 -4.94
C PRO A 99 -34.14 -5.11 -6.05
N MET A 100 -33.13 -4.24 -6.16
CA MET A 100 -32.01 -4.43 -7.10
C MET A 100 -31.30 -5.76 -6.85
N ARG A 101 -30.84 -6.01 -5.61
CA ARG A 101 -30.11 -7.24 -5.28
C ARG A 101 -30.97 -8.48 -5.52
N PHE A 102 -32.23 -8.45 -5.11
CA PHE A 102 -33.18 -9.55 -5.32
C PHE A 102 -33.35 -9.89 -6.80
N VAL A 103 -33.64 -8.89 -7.65
CA VAL A 103 -33.78 -9.09 -9.10
C VAL A 103 -32.46 -9.59 -9.70
N SER A 104 -31.34 -8.98 -9.33
CA SER A 104 -30.02 -9.41 -9.81
C SER A 104 -29.67 -10.85 -9.41
N SER A 105 -29.98 -11.28 -8.18
CA SER A 105 -29.80 -12.67 -7.74
C SER A 105 -30.67 -13.63 -8.56
N LEU A 106 -31.94 -13.28 -8.82
CA LEU A 106 -32.83 -14.10 -9.65
C LEU A 106 -32.33 -14.23 -11.09
N LEU A 107 -31.94 -13.11 -11.72
CA LEU A 107 -31.40 -13.10 -13.08
C LEU A 107 -30.09 -13.89 -13.21
N GLN A 108 -29.33 -13.99 -12.11
CA GLN A 108 -28.13 -14.82 -12.01
C GLN A 108 -28.42 -16.29 -11.65
N GLY A 109 -29.69 -16.69 -11.49
CA GLY A 109 -30.10 -18.04 -11.10
C GLY A 109 -29.83 -18.38 -9.62
N LYS A 110 -29.52 -17.39 -8.77
CA LYS A 110 -29.15 -17.56 -7.37
C LYS A 110 -30.37 -17.53 -6.44
N PHE A 111 -31.24 -18.53 -6.56
CA PHE A 111 -32.51 -18.56 -5.78
C PHE A 111 -32.31 -18.57 -4.26
N SER A 112 -31.29 -19.27 -3.76
CA SER A 112 -30.96 -19.31 -2.33
C SER A 112 -30.52 -17.94 -1.80
N GLU A 113 -29.71 -17.21 -2.58
CA GLU A 113 -29.27 -15.87 -2.21
C GLU A 113 -30.42 -14.86 -2.28
N ALA A 114 -31.28 -14.94 -3.30
CA ALA A 114 -32.50 -14.12 -3.38
C ALA A 114 -33.42 -14.32 -2.16
N GLY A 115 -33.57 -15.57 -1.70
CA GLY A 115 -34.29 -15.89 -0.47
C GLY A 115 -33.62 -15.30 0.78
N THR A 116 -32.28 -15.33 0.83
CA THR A 116 -31.50 -14.76 1.95
C THR A 116 -31.61 -13.24 1.98
N GLU A 117 -31.52 -12.56 0.83
CA GLU A 117 -31.77 -11.13 0.68
C GLU A 117 -33.17 -10.74 1.16
N THR A 118 -34.18 -11.56 0.83
CA THR A 118 -35.57 -11.31 1.26
C THR A 118 -35.70 -11.40 2.77
N LYS A 119 -35.09 -12.42 3.39
CA LYS A 119 -35.05 -12.54 4.86
C LYS A 119 -34.34 -11.35 5.50
N ARG A 120 -33.19 -10.94 4.97
CA ARG A 120 -32.43 -9.77 5.46
C ARG A 120 -33.29 -8.51 5.39
N PHE A 121 -33.96 -8.26 4.27
CA PHE A 121 -34.85 -7.12 4.10
C PHE A 121 -35.98 -7.10 5.14
N LEU A 122 -36.68 -8.22 5.32
CA LEU A 122 -37.78 -8.32 6.29
C LEU A 122 -37.30 -8.12 7.73
N ILE A 123 -36.21 -8.79 8.13
CA ILE A 123 -35.63 -8.69 9.46
C ILE A 123 -35.12 -7.28 9.74
N ASN A 124 -34.38 -6.67 8.82
CA ASN A 124 -33.81 -5.35 9.02
C ASN A 124 -34.89 -4.26 8.97
N SER A 125 -35.93 -4.42 8.15
CA SER A 125 -37.07 -3.49 8.14
C SER A 125 -37.89 -3.54 9.42
N THR A 126 -38.02 -4.71 10.05
CA THR A 126 -38.81 -4.89 11.28
C THR A 126 -37.97 -4.68 12.55
N LEU A 127 -37.03 -5.58 12.81
CA LEU A 127 -36.17 -5.56 14.01
C LEU A 127 -35.05 -4.51 13.91
N GLY A 128 -34.66 -4.12 12.70
CA GLY A 128 -33.64 -3.10 12.45
C GLY A 128 -34.18 -1.68 12.33
N ILE A 129 -35.46 -1.44 12.70
CA ILE A 129 -36.10 -0.11 12.67
C ILE A 129 -36.00 0.51 11.27
N GLY A 130 -36.70 -0.10 10.30
CA GLY A 130 -36.70 0.36 8.90
C GLY A 130 -35.38 0.16 8.16
N GLY A 131 -34.46 -0.63 8.71
CA GLY A 131 -33.15 -0.92 8.11
C GLY A 131 -31.99 -0.10 8.66
N LEU A 132 -32.19 0.74 9.69
CA LEU A 132 -31.09 1.45 10.35
C LEU A 132 -30.13 0.49 11.08
N GLY A 133 -30.64 -0.62 11.62
CA GLY A 133 -29.87 -1.74 12.15
C GLY A 133 -29.70 -2.87 11.12
N ASP A 134 -28.68 -3.72 11.32
CA ASP A 134 -28.50 -4.98 10.58
C ASP A 134 -28.57 -6.21 11.52
N PRO A 135 -29.70 -6.45 12.21
CA PRO A 135 -29.86 -7.64 13.05
C PRO A 135 -29.75 -8.94 12.25
N ALA A 136 -30.09 -8.93 10.96
CA ALA A 136 -29.97 -10.11 10.10
C ALA A 136 -28.53 -10.63 10.03
N ALA A 137 -27.53 -9.75 9.89
CA ALA A 137 -26.13 -10.15 9.94
C ALA A 137 -25.67 -10.48 11.37
N ASN A 138 -26.01 -9.62 12.34
CA ASN A 138 -25.40 -9.65 13.67
C ASN A 138 -25.98 -10.72 14.62
N HIS A 139 -27.23 -11.14 14.42
CA HIS A 139 -27.90 -12.11 15.30
C HIS A 139 -28.31 -13.40 14.59
N PHE A 140 -28.53 -13.34 13.27
CA PHE A 140 -28.99 -14.48 12.48
C PHE A 140 -27.94 -15.01 11.50
N GLY A 141 -26.75 -14.40 11.43
CA GLY A 141 -25.66 -14.85 10.55
C GLY A 141 -25.97 -14.76 9.05
N LEU A 142 -27.02 -14.04 8.66
CA LEU A 142 -27.43 -13.92 7.27
C LEU A 142 -26.55 -12.87 6.59
N ARG A 143 -25.54 -13.31 5.83
CA ARG A 143 -24.67 -12.44 5.01
C ARG A 143 -24.95 -12.70 3.53
N THR A 144 -24.91 -11.65 2.72
CA THR A 144 -25.15 -11.72 1.26
C THR A 144 -24.18 -10.81 0.52
N GLY A 145 -23.97 -11.10 -0.77
CA GLY A 145 -23.18 -10.26 -1.66
C GLY A 145 -23.91 -8.96 -2.01
N ASN A 146 -23.18 -8.00 -2.61
CA ASN A 146 -23.78 -6.81 -3.17
C ASN A 146 -24.03 -7.03 -4.67
N GLU A 147 -25.10 -7.76 -4.99
CA GLU A 147 -25.50 -8.12 -6.36
C GLU A 147 -26.06 -6.93 -7.14
N GLU A 148 -25.67 -6.79 -8.41
CA GLU A 148 -26.16 -5.72 -9.28
C GLU A 148 -26.17 -6.12 -10.77
N LEU A 149 -26.87 -5.37 -11.62
CA LEU A 149 -27.07 -5.74 -13.03
C LEU A 149 -25.76 -5.87 -13.82
N GLY A 150 -24.70 -5.13 -13.48
CA GLY A 150 -23.38 -5.31 -14.11
C GLY A 150 -22.82 -6.73 -13.90
N GLN A 151 -23.04 -7.30 -12.71
CA GLN A 151 -22.66 -8.69 -12.41
C GLN A 151 -23.53 -9.70 -13.15
N VAL A 152 -24.83 -9.43 -13.26
CA VAL A 152 -25.77 -10.23 -14.08
C VAL A 152 -25.27 -10.35 -15.52
N LEU A 153 -24.96 -9.22 -16.16
CA LEU A 153 -24.45 -9.20 -17.53
C LEU A 153 -23.13 -9.96 -17.65
N GLY A 154 -22.25 -9.83 -16.64
CA GLY A 154 -21.00 -10.59 -16.57
C GLY A 154 -21.23 -12.09 -16.50
N LYS A 155 -22.17 -12.53 -15.66
CA LYS A 155 -22.56 -13.95 -15.51
C LYS A 155 -23.19 -14.50 -16.78
N TRP A 156 -23.91 -13.69 -17.54
CA TRP A 156 -24.45 -14.03 -18.85
C TRP A 156 -23.38 -14.02 -19.97
N GLY A 157 -22.11 -13.79 -19.63
CA GLY A 157 -20.98 -13.93 -20.55
C GLY A 157 -20.40 -12.61 -21.06
N TRP A 158 -20.90 -11.45 -20.64
CA TRP A 158 -20.32 -10.16 -21.05
C TRP A 158 -18.98 -9.93 -20.33
N GLN A 159 -17.89 -10.14 -21.07
CA GLN A 159 -16.53 -9.80 -20.65
C GLN A 159 -16.20 -8.35 -21.02
N SER A 160 -15.89 -7.52 -20.03
CA SER A 160 -15.58 -6.10 -20.26
C SER A 160 -14.33 -5.93 -21.12
N GLN A 161 -14.43 -5.11 -22.16
CA GLN A 161 -13.34 -4.80 -23.10
C GLN A 161 -12.93 -3.32 -23.06
N LEU A 162 -13.69 -2.47 -22.38
CA LEU A 162 -13.46 -1.03 -22.32
C LEU A 162 -13.50 -0.54 -20.88
N TYR A 163 -12.34 -0.21 -20.34
CA TYR A 163 -12.24 0.50 -19.08
C TYR A 163 -12.75 1.94 -19.23
N LEU A 164 -13.51 2.40 -18.24
CA LEU A 164 -14.02 3.76 -18.16
C LEU A 164 -13.69 4.32 -16.79
N TYR A 165 -13.17 5.55 -16.74
CA TYR A 165 -13.09 6.30 -15.50
C TYR A 165 -14.11 7.44 -15.54
N LEU A 166 -15.20 7.28 -14.80
CA LEU A 166 -16.31 8.23 -14.79
C LEU A 166 -16.05 9.32 -13.75
N PRO A 167 -16.10 10.61 -14.09
CA PRO A 167 -15.93 11.70 -13.12
C PRO A 167 -16.91 11.57 -11.94
N LEU A 168 -16.41 11.76 -10.72
CA LEU A 168 -17.16 11.68 -9.44
C LEU A 168 -17.74 10.30 -9.07
N ILE A 169 -17.85 9.38 -10.03
CA ILE A 169 -18.33 8.01 -9.81
C ILE A 169 -17.12 7.08 -9.56
N GLY A 170 -16.07 7.19 -10.38
CA GLY A 170 -14.85 6.40 -10.28
C GLY A 170 -14.70 5.33 -11.38
N PRO A 171 -13.89 4.29 -11.13
CA PRO A 171 -13.64 3.19 -12.07
C PRO A 171 -14.89 2.42 -12.49
N SER A 172 -15.00 2.11 -13.77
CA SER A 172 -16.11 1.36 -14.38
C SER A 172 -15.69 0.68 -15.69
N SER A 173 -16.65 0.08 -16.38
CA SER A 173 -16.52 -0.50 -17.71
C SER A 173 -17.76 -0.22 -18.54
N GLU A 174 -17.72 -0.52 -19.84
CA GLU A 174 -18.91 -0.40 -20.70
C GLU A 174 -20.08 -1.27 -20.19
N ARG A 175 -19.78 -2.47 -19.69
CA ARG A 175 -20.77 -3.38 -19.11
C ARG A 175 -21.39 -2.81 -17.84
N ASP A 176 -20.53 -2.34 -16.93
CA ASP A 176 -20.98 -1.90 -15.63
C ASP A 176 -21.67 -0.54 -15.69
N ALA A 177 -21.27 0.34 -16.61
CA ALA A 177 -21.97 1.59 -16.89
C ALA A 177 -23.40 1.33 -17.40
N LEU A 178 -23.57 0.35 -18.29
CA LEU A 178 -24.90 -0.08 -18.75
C LEU A 178 -25.70 -0.77 -17.63
N GLY A 179 -25.05 -1.59 -16.82
CA GLY A 179 -25.64 -2.18 -15.62
C GLY A 179 -26.17 -1.12 -14.66
N GLU A 180 -25.39 -0.06 -14.42
CA GLU A 180 -25.78 1.05 -13.55
C GLU A 180 -26.94 1.87 -14.14
N ALA A 181 -26.97 2.07 -15.47
CA ALA A 181 -28.12 2.70 -16.13
C ALA A 181 -29.41 1.88 -15.93
N GLY A 182 -29.31 0.54 -15.98
CA GLY A 182 -30.43 -0.35 -15.64
C GLY A 182 -30.82 -0.28 -14.15
N ASN A 183 -29.83 -0.17 -13.25
CA ASN A 183 -30.05 -0.09 -11.81
C ASN A 183 -30.91 1.12 -11.41
N VAL A 184 -30.88 2.22 -12.17
CA VAL A 184 -31.71 3.41 -11.93
C VAL A 184 -33.19 3.05 -11.82
N PHE A 185 -33.67 2.09 -12.62
CA PHE A 185 -35.08 1.66 -12.62
C PHE A 185 -35.43 0.71 -11.47
N LEU A 186 -34.43 0.08 -10.84
CA LEU A 186 -34.60 -0.87 -9.73
C LEU A 186 -34.25 -0.28 -8.37
N ASP A 187 -33.70 0.93 -8.34
CA ASP A 187 -33.35 1.66 -7.12
C ASP A 187 -34.49 2.60 -6.70
N PRO A 188 -35.21 2.31 -5.61
CA PRO A 188 -36.28 3.18 -5.11
C PRO A 188 -35.79 4.59 -4.78
N ALA A 189 -34.51 4.76 -4.43
CA ALA A 189 -33.94 6.07 -4.14
C ALA A 189 -33.86 6.98 -5.37
N SER A 190 -33.96 6.44 -6.60
CA SER A 190 -33.99 7.23 -7.83
C SER A 190 -35.18 8.20 -7.89
N LEU A 191 -36.27 7.94 -7.15
CA LEU A 191 -37.42 8.85 -7.03
C LEU A 191 -37.10 10.11 -6.19
N LEU A 192 -36.05 10.06 -5.36
CA LEU A 192 -35.62 11.16 -4.49
C LEU A 192 -34.12 11.45 -4.72
N PRO A 193 -33.75 12.12 -5.83
CA PRO A 193 -32.35 12.30 -6.21
C PRO A 193 -31.47 12.93 -5.12
N GLY A 194 -32.00 13.90 -4.37
CA GLY A 194 -31.28 14.52 -3.26
C GLY A 194 -30.96 13.55 -2.12
N ALA A 195 -31.94 12.72 -1.74
CA ALA A 195 -31.74 11.68 -0.72
C ALA A 195 -30.76 10.60 -1.20
N LYS A 196 -30.87 10.18 -2.47
CA LYS A 196 -29.93 9.24 -3.10
C LYS A 196 -28.50 9.78 -3.04
N MET A 197 -28.28 11.04 -3.41
CA MET A 197 -26.97 11.69 -3.33
C MET A 197 -26.45 11.79 -1.89
N ALA A 198 -27.30 12.15 -0.93
CA ALA A 198 -26.90 12.22 0.49
C ALA A 198 -26.49 10.83 1.04
N MET A 199 -27.24 9.78 0.71
CA MET A 199 -26.92 8.42 1.11
C MET A 199 -25.64 7.89 0.41
N ALA A 200 -25.44 8.23 -0.87
CA ALA A 200 -24.22 7.91 -1.60
C ALA A 200 -23.00 8.61 -0.99
N TYR A 201 -23.11 9.90 -0.67
CA TYR A 201 -22.08 10.66 0.03
C TYR A 201 -21.77 10.10 1.43
N ASN A 202 -22.79 9.71 2.18
CA ASN A 202 -22.60 9.05 3.47
C ASN A 202 -21.80 7.74 3.34
N ARG A 203 -22.09 6.92 2.31
CA ARG A 203 -21.30 5.70 2.01
C ARG A 203 -19.86 6.06 1.65
N PHE A 204 -19.68 7.04 0.76
CA PHE A 204 -18.37 7.53 0.33
C PHE A 204 -17.50 7.99 1.50
N SER A 205 -18.11 8.60 2.53
CA SER A 205 -17.39 9.09 3.72
C SER A 205 -16.57 8.01 4.45
N PHE A 206 -16.92 6.73 4.31
CA PHE A 206 -16.16 5.62 4.89
C PHE A 206 -14.92 5.24 4.07
N SER A 207 -14.90 5.57 2.77
CA SER A 207 -13.82 5.26 1.84
C SER A 207 -12.88 6.44 1.59
N ALA A 208 -13.28 7.67 1.92
CA ALA A 208 -12.50 8.87 1.64
C ALA A 208 -11.07 8.81 2.22
N ARG A 209 -10.89 8.25 3.42
CA ARG A 209 -9.54 8.09 4.02
C ARG A 209 -8.67 7.14 3.20
N THR A 210 -9.22 6.01 2.75
CA THR A 210 -8.51 5.05 1.90
C THR A 210 -8.17 5.67 0.55
N ILE A 211 -9.10 6.42 -0.04
CA ILE A 211 -8.89 7.16 -1.29
C ILE A 211 -7.73 8.15 -1.13
N ASP A 212 -7.76 8.99 -0.09
CA ASP A 212 -6.71 9.97 0.23
C ASP A 212 -5.35 9.29 0.42
N GLN A 213 -5.32 8.16 1.10
CA GLN A 213 -4.10 7.36 1.28
C GLN A 213 -3.58 6.82 -0.06
N THR A 214 -4.41 6.18 -0.87
CA THR A 214 -4.00 5.63 -2.18
C THR A 214 -3.48 6.73 -3.11
N LEU A 215 -4.15 7.89 -3.16
CA LEU A 215 -3.69 9.04 -3.95
C LEU A 215 -2.33 9.55 -3.46
N ALA A 216 -2.09 9.55 -2.15
CA ALA A 216 -0.85 10.04 -1.57
C ALA A 216 0.33 9.05 -1.63
N THR A 217 0.08 7.74 -1.70
CA THR A 217 1.14 6.72 -1.57
C THR A 217 1.53 6.04 -2.87
N GLU A 218 0.69 6.09 -3.91
CA GLU A 218 0.93 5.41 -5.18
C GLU A 218 1.50 6.35 -6.26
N TYR A 219 2.52 5.88 -7.00
CA TYR A 219 3.11 6.65 -8.10
C TYR A 219 2.12 6.95 -9.24
N ASP A 220 1.28 5.96 -9.57
CA ASP A 220 0.25 6.06 -10.61
C ASP A 220 -1.07 5.53 -10.04
N ALA A 221 -1.69 6.35 -9.19
CA ALA A 221 -2.93 6.00 -8.52
C ALA A 221 -4.03 5.59 -9.52
N TYR A 222 -4.11 6.24 -10.70
CA TYR A 222 -5.02 5.87 -11.77
C TYR A 222 -4.92 4.38 -12.15
N GLU A 223 -3.70 3.90 -12.41
CA GLU A 223 -3.47 2.50 -12.77
C GLU A 223 -3.78 1.56 -11.59
N MET A 224 -3.49 1.99 -10.36
CA MET A 224 -3.89 1.23 -9.16
C MET A 224 -5.41 1.08 -9.06
N TYR A 225 -6.17 2.15 -9.30
CA TYR A 225 -7.63 2.10 -9.34
C TYR A 225 -8.14 1.14 -10.42
N ARG A 226 -7.55 1.18 -11.62
CA ARG A 226 -7.89 0.26 -12.72
C ARG A 226 -7.63 -1.20 -12.35
N LEU A 227 -6.50 -1.48 -11.71
CA LEU A 227 -6.12 -2.81 -11.24
C LEU A 227 -7.08 -3.34 -10.18
N LEU A 228 -7.35 -2.55 -9.13
CA LEU A 228 -8.26 -2.94 -8.05
C LEU A 228 -9.70 -3.11 -8.53
N TYR A 229 -10.16 -2.23 -9.42
CA TYR A 229 -11.46 -2.38 -10.07
C TYR A 229 -11.54 -3.69 -10.86
N SER A 230 -10.56 -3.96 -11.73
CA SER A 230 -10.56 -5.18 -12.55
C SER A 230 -10.58 -6.44 -11.69
N ALA A 231 -9.73 -6.50 -10.65
CA ALA A 231 -9.67 -7.62 -9.73
C ALA A 231 -10.97 -7.83 -8.93
N SER A 232 -11.52 -6.74 -8.37
CA SER A 232 -12.76 -6.82 -7.58
C SER A 232 -13.97 -7.20 -8.44
N ARG A 233 -14.04 -6.72 -9.69
CA ARG A 233 -15.12 -7.07 -10.61
C ARG A 233 -15.06 -8.50 -11.09
N ASP A 234 -13.87 -8.97 -11.41
CA ASP A 234 -13.64 -10.35 -11.81
C ASP A 234 -14.00 -11.34 -10.68
N ALA A 235 -13.68 -10.98 -9.43
CA ALA A 235 -14.11 -11.72 -8.24
C ALA A 235 -15.64 -11.73 -8.06
N ALA A 236 -16.28 -10.57 -8.21
CA ALA A 236 -17.73 -10.42 -8.03
C ALA A 236 -18.53 -11.20 -9.09
N VAL A 237 -18.17 -11.10 -10.37
CA VAL A 237 -18.87 -11.78 -11.47
C VAL A 237 -18.80 -13.31 -11.37
N ARG A 238 -17.70 -13.85 -10.82
CA ARG A 238 -17.51 -15.29 -10.66
C ARG A 238 -18.14 -15.87 -9.40
N ASP A 239 -18.77 -15.06 -8.56
CA ASP A 239 -19.32 -15.47 -7.27
C ASP A 239 -18.27 -16.16 -6.38
N ALA A 240 -17.01 -15.76 -6.56
CA ALA A 240 -15.89 -16.53 -6.05
C ALA A 240 -15.98 -16.64 -4.52
N GLN A 241 -16.09 -17.87 -4.05
CA GLN A 241 -16.07 -18.19 -2.62
C GLN A 241 -14.62 -18.44 -2.21
N PRO A 242 -14.23 -18.06 -0.98
CA PRO A 242 -12.91 -18.41 -0.48
C PRO A 242 -12.90 -19.92 -0.22
N GLU A 243 -12.13 -20.67 -1.00
CA GLU A 243 -11.96 -22.11 -0.79
C GLU A 243 -10.80 -22.38 0.18
N GLY A 244 -10.94 -23.41 1.02
CA GLY A 244 -9.88 -23.94 1.88
C GLY A 244 -9.77 -23.31 3.27
N SER A 245 -9.24 -24.08 4.23
CA SER A 245 -8.81 -23.59 5.53
C SER A 245 -7.48 -22.82 5.40
N GLY A 246 -7.31 -21.77 6.20
CA GLY A 246 -6.01 -21.07 6.29
C GLY A 246 -4.91 -21.98 6.83
N GLU A 247 -3.69 -21.78 6.36
CA GLU A 247 -2.47 -22.43 6.85
C GLU A 247 -1.72 -21.51 7.83
N ASP A 248 -0.85 -22.06 8.69
CA ASP A 248 -0.08 -21.28 9.67
C ASP A 248 1.40 -21.18 9.27
N THR A 249 1.66 -20.66 8.08
CA THR A 249 3.03 -20.49 7.58
C THR A 249 3.57 -19.08 7.84
N GLY A 250 4.89 -18.90 7.74
CA GLY A 250 5.52 -17.58 7.87
C GLY A 250 4.97 -16.55 6.88
N GLN A 251 4.57 -16.99 5.69
CA GLN A 251 3.97 -16.15 4.66
C GLN A 251 2.54 -15.74 5.04
N VAL A 252 1.72 -16.65 5.57
CA VAL A 252 0.38 -16.30 6.07
C VAL A 252 0.49 -15.35 7.27
N GLN A 253 1.40 -15.64 8.21
CA GLN A 253 1.67 -14.74 9.33
C GLN A 253 2.15 -13.36 8.87
N THR A 254 2.97 -13.26 7.82
CA THR A 254 3.40 -11.98 7.23
C THR A 254 2.22 -11.12 6.80
N LEU A 255 1.14 -11.70 6.27
CA LEU A 255 -0.04 -10.95 5.86
C LEU A 255 -0.68 -10.20 7.04
N MET A 256 -0.52 -10.68 8.28
CA MET A 256 -0.98 -9.98 9.49
C MET A 256 -0.34 -8.61 9.70
N SER A 257 0.76 -8.31 8.99
CA SER A 257 1.39 -6.99 9.03
C SER A 257 0.49 -5.86 8.52
N ILE A 258 -0.59 -6.15 7.79
CA ILE A 258 -1.61 -5.15 7.40
C ILE A 258 -2.31 -4.54 8.63
N TYR A 259 -2.34 -5.26 9.75
CA TYR A 259 -2.96 -4.82 10.99
C TYR A 259 -2.04 -3.98 11.88
N ALA A 260 -0.75 -3.86 11.53
CA ALA A 260 0.19 -2.99 12.22
C ALA A 260 -0.08 -1.52 11.86
N LYS A 261 -1.10 -0.96 12.50
CA LYS A 261 -1.59 0.43 12.33
C LYS A 261 -1.47 1.24 13.64
N PRO A 262 -1.44 2.59 13.56
CA PRO A 262 -1.52 3.43 14.75
C PRO A 262 -2.78 3.11 15.57
N LYS A 263 -2.65 3.11 16.90
CA LYS A 263 -3.76 2.92 17.84
C LYS A 263 -4.54 4.21 18.05
N ALA A 264 -3.83 5.33 18.12
CA ALA A 264 -4.43 6.61 18.35
C ALA A 264 -5.11 7.10 17.07
N GLU A 265 -6.40 7.41 17.17
CA GLU A 265 -7.18 7.90 16.04
C GLU A 265 -6.55 9.19 15.49
N GLY A 266 -6.52 9.29 14.16
CA GLY A 266 -5.96 10.45 13.46
C GLY A 266 -4.46 10.67 13.64
N PHE A 267 -3.68 9.76 14.26
CA PHE A 267 -2.24 9.97 14.50
C PHE A 267 -1.46 10.42 13.25
N GLY A 268 -1.66 9.74 12.13
CA GLY A 268 -1.01 10.12 10.86
C GLY A 268 -1.39 11.51 10.35
N GLY A 269 -2.60 11.99 10.66
CA GLY A 269 -3.06 13.33 10.30
C GLY A 269 -2.54 14.45 11.21
N ARG A 270 -1.89 14.11 12.34
CA ARG A 270 -1.21 15.09 13.21
C ARG A 270 0.18 15.47 12.69
N ALA A 271 0.73 14.68 11.77
CA ALA A 271 2.04 14.95 11.19
C ALA A 271 2.01 16.24 10.38
N VAL A 272 3.04 17.07 10.54
CA VAL A 272 3.32 18.15 9.61
C VAL A 272 4.12 17.57 8.45
N THR A 273 3.65 17.75 7.22
CA THR A 273 4.47 17.42 6.04
C THR A 273 5.41 18.59 5.77
N ARG A 274 6.71 18.36 5.92
CA ARG A 274 7.78 19.28 5.57
C ARG A 274 8.55 18.73 4.36
N HIS A 275 9.47 19.52 3.84
CA HIS A 275 10.31 19.11 2.72
C HIS A 275 11.67 19.80 2.78
N VAL A 276 12.69 19.11 2.32
CA VAL A 276 14.05 19.63 2.19
C VAL A 276 14.58 19.39 0.78
N LYS A 277 15.57 20.17 0.35
CA LYS A 277 16.32 19.88 -0.87
C LYS A 277 17.76 19.51 -0.47
N PRO A 278 18.07 18.22 -0.28
CA PRO A 278 19.41 17.80 0.06
C PRO A 278 20.41 18.12 -1.05
N VAL A 279 21.69 18.21 -0.71
CA VAL A 279 22.76 18.49 -1.67
C VAL A 279 22.79 17.41 -2.75
N GLY A 280 22.80 17.83 -4.03
CA GLY A 280 22.84 16.94 -5.19
C GLY A 280 21.49 16.38 -5.63
N PHE A 281 20.40 16.61 -4.89
CA PHE A 281 19.06 16.16 -5.28
C PHE A 281 18.46 17.11 -6.32
N ARG A 282 17.75 16.55 -7.31
CA ARG A 282 17.01 17.34 -8.31
C ARG A 282 15.73 17.93 -7.72
N GLY A 283 15.03 17.13 -6.90
CA GLY A 283 13.75 17.46 -6.29
C GLY A 283 13.83 17.69 -4.78
N ARG A 284 12.66 17.92 -4.18
CA ARG A 284 12.49 18.10 -2.74
C ARG A 284 12.07 16.78 -2.10
N VAL A 285 12.82 16.32 -1.11
CA VAL A 285 12.46 15.16 -0.31
C VAL A 285 11.43 15.57 0.72
N HIS A 286 10.26 14.94 0.65
CA HIS A 286 9.19 15.13 1.62
C HIS A 286 9.39 14.23 2.84
N TYR A 287 9.05 14.75 4.01
CA TYR A 287 9.08 13.98 5.25
C TYR A 287 7.90 14.33 6.15
N SER A 288 7.45 13.33 6.91
CA SER A 288 6.43 13.48 7.94
C SER A 288 7.11 13.78 9.26
N TYR A 289 6.66 14.83 9.95
CA TYR A 289 7.26 15.28 11.20
C TYR A 289 6.21 15.38 12.31
N TRP A 290 6.51 14.76 13.46
CA TRP A 290 5.76 14.89 14.69
C TRP A 290 6.65 15.54 15.75
N ALA A 291 6.35 16.79 16.10
CA ALA A 291 7.09 17.55 17.09
C ALA A 291 6.59 17.25 18.51
N GLN A 292 7.50 17.29 19.48
CA GLN A 292 7.18 17.40 20.91
C GLN A 292 7.10 18.89 21.28
N ASP A 293 6.58 19.22 22.46
CA ASP A 293 6.37 20.61 22.88
C ASP A 293 7.68 21.42 23.05
N GLY A 294 8.84 20.77 23.10
CA GLY A 294 10.16 21.41 23.20
C GLY A 294 11.29 20.51 22.72
N PRO A 295 12.56 20.91 22.93
CA PRO A 295 13.71 20.14 22.49
C PRO A 295 13.70 18.71 23.02
N ALA A 296 13.80 17.75 22.12
CA ALA A 296 13.65 16.32 22.40
C ALA A 296 14.51 15.48 21.45
N PRO A 297 14.84 14.23 21.81
CA PRO A 297 15.51 13.31 20.89
C PRO A 297 14.72 13.11 19.60
N LEU A 298 15.44 12.98 18.49
CA LEU A 298 14.87 12.77 17.16
C LEU A 298 14.96 11.28 16.79
N MET A 299 13.84 10.68 16.41
CA MET A 299 13.77 9.33 15.86
C MET A 299 13.52 9.38 14.36
N TYR A 300 14.43 8.80 13.56
CA TYR A 300 14.19 8.51 12.16
C TYR A 300 13.51 7.15 12.00
N VAL A 301 12.33 7.14 11.39
CA VAL A 301 11.60 5.93 11.01
C VAL A 301 11.92 5.61 9.55
N LEU A 302 12.56 4.47 9.32
CA LEU A 302 12.98 3.97 8.00
C LEU A 302 12.05 2.84 7.53
N PRO A 303 11.16 3.10 6.55
CA PRO A 303 10.25 2.07 6.04
C PRO A 303 10.96 0.96 5.27
N GLY A 304 10.30 -0.21 5.19
CA GLY A 304 10.70 -1.34 4.36
C GLY A 304 10.71 -1.05 2.86
N LEU A 305 11.11 -2.04 2.06
CA LEU A 305 11.31 -1.92 0.61
C LEU A 305 10.09 -1.27 -0.10
N GLY A 306 10.32 -0.09 -0.69
CA GLY A 306 9.28 0.68 -1.39
C GLY A 306 8.21 1.32 -0.49
N GLY A 307 8.35 1.24 0.83
CA GLY A 307 7.39 1.80 1.78
C GLY A 307 7.35 3.33 1.76
N HIS A 308 6.14 3.88 1.76
CA HIS A 308 5.89 5.32 1.85
C HIS A 308 5.83 5.79 3.31
N ARG A 309 6.24 7.04 3.58
CA ARG A 309 6.19 7.67 4.92
C ARG A 309 4.79 7.78 5.54
N LEU A 310 3.76 7.70 4.70
CA LEU A 310 2.33 7.70 5.10
C LEU A 310 1.75 6.29 5.19
N GLY A 311 2.54 5.25 4.93
CA GLY A 311 2.12 3.86 5.01
C GLY A 311 1.75 3.46 6.44
N THR A 312 0.71 2.64 6.58
CA THR A 312 0.13 2.24 7.86
C THR A 312 1.17 1.71 8.87
N ARG A 313 2.13 0.88 8.40
CA ARG A 313 3.22 0.34 9.24
C ARG A 313 4.21 1.41 9.67
N ALA A 314 4.61 2.31 8.77
CA ALA A 314 5.50 3.42 9.09
C ALA A 314 4.86 4.33 10.15
N LEU A 315 3.57 4.63 10.01
CA LEU A 315 2.81 5.39 11.00
C LEU A 315 2.72 4.68 12.37
N ALA A 316 2.56 3.35 12.38
CA ALA A 316 2.51 2.58 13.63
C ALA A 316 3.85 2.61 14.38
N VAL A 317 4.97 2.52 13.67
CA VAL A 317 6.32 2.65 14.23
C VAL A 317 6.58 4.08 14.71
N ALA A 318 6.18 5.08 13.92
CA ALA A 318 6.27 6.48 14.31
C ALA A 318 5.48 6.79 15.59
N GLU A 319 4.27 6.22 15.74
CA GLU A 319 3.48 6.35 16.97
C GLU A 319 4.19 5.76 18.19
N MET A 320 4.84 4.59 18.05
CA MET A 320 5.59 3.98 19.14
C MET A 320 6.74 4.88 19.61
N ALA A 321 7.51 5.45 18.67
CA ALA A 321 8.58 6.38 19.01
C ALA A 321 8.04 7.68 19.62
N TYR A 322 7.00 8.27 19.04
CA TYR A 322 6.41 9.50 19.55
C TYR A 322 5.89 9.34 20.98
N ALA A 323 5.30 8.19 21.30
CA ALA A 323 4.81 7.86 22.64
C ALA A 323 5.94 7.74 23.70
N GLU A 324 7.18 7.49 23.28
CA GLU A 324 8.36 7.45 24.17
C GLU A 324 9.04 8.82 24.32
N GLY A 325 8.44 9.90 23.81
CA GLY A 325 8.95 11.27 23.96
C GLY A 325 9.89 11.74 22.85
N TYR A 326 9.98 11.00 21.74
CA TYR A 326 10.74 11.43 20.57
C TYR A 326 9.97 12.44 19.74
N GLN A 327 10.70 13.40 19.18
CA GLN A 327 10.29 13.98 17.90
C GLN A 327 10.52 12.93 16.82
N VAL A 328 9.60 12.80 15.87
CA VAL A 328 9.67 11.71 14.89
C VAL A 328 9.72 12.27 13.49
N VAL A 329 10.67 11.77 12.70
CA VAL A 329 10.77 12.00 11.26
C VAL A 329 10.57 10.68 10.54
N CYS A 330 9.73 10.68 9.51
CA CYS A 330 9.61 9.55 8.60
C CYS A 330 9.77 10.02 7.16
N VAL A 331 10.71 9.39 6.45
CA VAL A 331 10.98 9.58 5.02
C VAL A 331 10.60 8.30 4.29
N SER A 332 10.09 8.42 3.06
CA SER A 332 9.82 7.24 2.24
C SER A 332 11.11 6.48 1.93
N ASN A 333 11.02 5.16 1.86
CA ASN A 333 12.16 4.30 1.54
C ASN A 333 12.78 4.70 0.18
N ASN A 334 14.07 4.49 0.00
CA ASN A 334 14.79 4.89 -1.20
C ASN A 334 14.36 4.15 -2.49
N PHE A 335 13.71 2.98 -2.38
CA PHE A 335 13.02 2.32 -3.50
C PHE A 335 11.62 2.89 -3.79
N ASN A 336 11.08 3.74 -2.90
CA ASN A 336 9.80 4.38 -3.11
C ASN A 336 9.93 5.52 -4.12
N TRP A 337 8.92 5.70 -4.96
CA TRP A 337 8.89 6.72 -6.00
C TRP A 337 9.07 8.14 -5.45
N GLU A 338 8.57 8.46 -4.25
CA GLU A 338 8.69 9.81 -3.63
C GLU A 338 10.18 10.17 -3.42
N PHE A 339 11.01 9.17 -3.08
CA PHE A 339 12.45 9.34 -2.96
C PHE A 339 13.14 9.37 -4.33
N VAL A 340 12.85 8.38 -5.19
CA VAL A 340 13.51 8.23 -6.51
C VAL A 340 13.29 9.45 -7.41
N THR A 341 12.10 10.03 -7.39
CA THR A 341 11.79 11.27 -8.16
C THR A 341 12.54 12.49 -7.63
N SER A 342 12.92 12.49 -6.35
CA SER A 342 13.69 13.58 -5.73
C SER A 342 15.21 13.41 -5.87
N ALA A 343 15.67 12.15 -5.88
CA ALA A 343 17.07 11.76 -5.94
C ALA A 343 17.80 12.29 -7.18
N PRO A 344 19.15 12.27 -7.22
CA PRO A 344 19.93 12.74 -8.37
C PRO A 344 19.47 12.12 -9.70
N GLU A 345 19.70 12.82 -10.81
CA GLU A 345 19.37 12.33 -12.14
C GLU A 345 20.06 10.98 -12.43
N GLY A 346 19.33 10.05 -13.05
CA GLY A 346 19.83 8.69 -13.34
C GLY A 346 19.88 7.76 -12.12
N TYR A 347 19.42 8.18 -10.94
CA TYR A 347 19.39 7.33 -9.75
C TYR A 347 18.51 6.09 -9.93
N LEU A 348 19.12 4.93 -9.74
CA LEU A 348 18.46 3.64 -9.58
C LEU A 348 18.79 3.08 -8.19
N PRO A 349 17.79 2.79 -7.34
CA PRO A 349 18.03 2.31 -5.99
C PRO A 349 18.57 0.88 -5.97
N GLY A 350 19.35 0.53 -4.94
CA GLY A 350 19.88 -0.82 -4.74
C GLY A 350 21.40 -0.92 -4.69
N TYR A 351 22.14 0.16 -4.94
CA TYR A 351 23.56 0.23 -4.62
C TYR A 351 23.75 0.88 -3.25
N THR A 352 23.91 0.04 -2.24
CA THR A 352 23.78 0.45 -0.85
C THR A 352 24.77 1.52 -0.38
N PRO A 353 26.05 1.60 -0.82
CA PRO A 353 26.92 2.72 -0.48
C PRO A 353 26.37 4.07 -0.95
N ARG A 354 25.80 4.12 -2.16
CA ARG A 354 25.15 5.32 -2.69
C ARG A 354 23.87 5.62 -1.92
N ASP A 355 23.05 4.60 -1.66
CA ASP A 355 21.80 4.78 -0.92
C ASP A 355 22.05 5.35 0.49
N ILE A 356 23.07 4.83 1.19
CA ILE A 356 23.48 5.30 2.52
C ILE A 356 23.99 6.75 2.47
N ASP A 357 24.83 7.10 1.50
CA ASP A 357 25.29 8.49 1.29
C ASP A 357 24.10 9.46 1.05
N LEU A 358 23.15 9.06 0.20
CA LEU A 358 21.97 9.87 -0.08
C LEU A 358 21.06 10.01 1.16
N LEU A 359 20.89 8.94 1.95
CA LEU A 359 20.15 9.00 3.22
C LEU A 359 20.85 9.92 4.23
N GLY A 360 22.18 9.87 4.33
CA GLY A 360 22.96 10.78 5.17
C GLY A 360 22.77 12.25 4.78
N LYS A 361 22.77 12.55 3.48
CA LYS A 361 22.47 13.91 2.97
C LYS A 361 21.04 14.35 3.30
N VAL A 362 20.08 13.44 3.25
CA VAL A 362 18.69 13.71 3.65
C VAL A 362 18.61 14.03 5.14
N HIS A 363 19.23 13.20 6.00
CA HIS A 363 19.24 13.43 7.45
C HIS A 363 19.89 14.78 7.80
N ALA A 364 21.05 15.09 7.22
CA ALA A 364 21.72 16.37 7.43
C ALA A 364 20.86 17.57 7.00
N ALA A 365 20.15 17.47 5.87
CA ALA A 365 19.26 18.51 5.41
C ALA A 365 18.03 18.68 6.32
N ILE A 366 17.49 17.58 6.86
CA ILE A 366 16.37 17.62 7.82
C ILE A 366 16.82 18.22 9.16
N GLU A 367 17.98 17.84 9.67
CA GLU A 367 18.52 18.41 10.93
C GLU A 367 18.76 19.91 10.81
N ALA A 368 19.25 20.38 9.66
CA ALA A 368 19.36 21.81 9.37
C ALA A 368 18.00 22.52 9.31
N ASP A 369 16.97 21.86 8.77
CA ASP A 369 15.59 22.39 8.68
C ASP A 369 14.87 22.41 10.05
N LEU A 370 15.16 21.44 10.93
CA LEU A 370 14.63 21.39 12.29
C LEU A 370 15.38 22.36 13.23
N GLY A 371 16.68 22.57 13.01
CA GLY A 371 17.56 23.39 13.83
C GLY A 371 18.20 22.61 14.98
N ALA A 372 19.51 22.75 15.15
CA ALA A 372 20.31 21.98 16.11
C ALA A 372 19.80 22.08 17.55
N ASP A 373 19.33 23.26 17.98
CA ASP A 373 18.84 23.49 19.34
C ASP A 373 17.55 22.70 19.66
N SER A 374 16.85 22.20 18.64
CA SER A 374 15.64 21.38 18.82
C SER A 374 15.95 19.90 19.06
N ILE A 375 17.15 19.42 18.70
CA ILE A 375 17.50 18.00 18.66
C ILE A 375 18.48 17.66 19.78
N LYS A 376 18.04 16.87 20.77
CA LYS A 376 18.91 16.46 21.89
C LYS A 376 19.86 15.31 21.55
N SER A 377 19.40 14.39 20.72
CA SER A 377 20.14 13.23 20.22
C SER A 377 19.39 12.68 19.01
N THR A 378 20.03 11.82 18.22
CA THR A 378 19.38 11.12 17.10
C THR A 378 19.27 9.64 17.41
N SER A 379 18.24 9.00 16.86
CA SER A 379 17.98 7.56 16.96
C SER A 379 17.39 7.05 15.65
N LEU A 380 17.55 5.75 15.39
CA LEU A 380 17.05 5.09 14.19
C LEU A 380 16.10 3.95 14.58
N ILE A 381 15.00 3.81 13.83
CA ILE A 381 14.18 2.62 13.84
C ILE A 381 13.75 2.27 12.43
N GLY A 382 14.05 1.05 12.00
CA GLY A 382 13.73 0.59 10.66
C GLY A 382 13.20 -0.83 10.66
N PHE A 383 12.41 -1.15 9.64
CA PHE A 383 11.86 -2.50 9.46
C PHE A 383 12.10 -3.02 8.04
N SER A 384 12.26 -4.34 7.89
CA SER A 384 12.60 -4.98 6.61
C SER A 384 13.86 -4.33 6.01
N MET A 385 13.83 -3.90 4.75
CA MET A 385 14.94 -3.15 4.12
C MET A 385 15.31 -1.86 4.87
N GLY A 386 14.36 -1.17 5.51
CA GLY A 386 14.67 -0.03 6.38
C GLY A 386 15.45 -0.44 7.64
N GLY A 387 15.22 -1.66 8.14
CA GLY A 387 16.04 -2.28 9.19
C GLY A 387 17.46 -2.58 8.69
N TRP A 388 17.60 -3.04 7.45
CA TRP A 388 18.92 -3.24 6.81
C TRP A 388 19.71 -1.91 6.73
N TYR A 389 19.06 -0.81 6.32
CA TYR A 389 19.68 0.52 6.32
C TYR A 389 19.97 1.03 7.73
N THR A 390 19.12 0.73 8.72
CA THR A 390 19.38 1.05 10.13
C THR A 390 20.69 0.42 10.60
N LEU A 391 20.92 -0.86 10.26
CA LEU A 391 22.15 -1.57 10.59
C LEU A 391 23.39 -0.91 9.97
N ASN A 392 23.32 -0.54 8.69
CA ASN A 392 24.46 0.07 8.00
C ASN A 392 24.74 1.51 8.45
N LEU A 393 23.70 2.31 8.69
CA LEU A 393 23.86 3.68 9.22
C LEU A 393 24.49 3.65 10.61
N ALA A 394 24.03 2.74 11.48
CA ALA A 394 24.62 2.55 12.80
C ALA A 394 26.07 2.02 12.71
N ALA A 395 26.37 1.12 11.77
CA ALA A 395 27.74 0.64 11.54
C ALA A 395 28.67 1.76 11.04
N GLY A 396 28.19 2.64 10.16
CA GLY A 396 28.96 3.76 9.64
C GLY A 396 29.20 4.88 10.66
N ALA A 397 28.37 4.95 11.71
CA ALA A 397 28.50 5.94 12.78
C ALA A 397 28.09 5.33 14.15
N PRO A 398 28.95 4.47 14.75
CA PRO A 398 28.61 3.67 15.93
C PRO A 398 28.09 4.46 17.14
N ASP A 399 28.58 5.69 17.32
CA ASP A 399 28.26 6.55 18.47
C ASP A 399 27.28 7.68 18.13
N ALA A 400 26.82 7.79 16.87
CA ALA A 400 25.97 8.90 16.44
C ALA A 400 24.52 8.77 16.91
N HIS A 401 24.08 7.55 17.23
CA HIS A 401 22.70 7.25 17.56
C HIS A 401 22.53 6.71 18.98
N ALA A 402 21.62 7.32 19.75
CA ALA A 402 21.31 6.89 21.11
C ALA A 402 20.61 5.51 21.13
N HIS A 403 19.74 5.26 20.17
CA HIS A 403 19.11 3.96 19.94
C HIS A 403 19.07 3.65 18.44
N ALA A 404 19.38 2.40 18.07
CA ALA A 404 19.19 1.90 16.71
C ALA A 404 18.43 0.57 16.75
N VAL A 405 17.22 0.52 16.19
CA VAL A 405 16.37 -0.68 16.23
C VAL A 405 16.08 -1.19 14.82
N ALA A 406 16.46 -2.43 14.53
CA ALA A 406 16.21 -3.08 13.24
C ALA A 406 15.21 -4.24 13.41
N ILE A 407 14.05 -4.13 12.76
CA ILE A 407 12.96 -5.11 12.82
C ILE A 407 12.97 -5.95 11.54
N ASN A 408 13.12 -7.27 11.68
CA ASN A 408 13.18 -8.22 10.56
C ASN A 408 14.10 -7.75 9.40
N PRO A 409 15.35 -7.30 9.67
CA PRO A 409 16.25 -6.95 8.58
C PRO A 409 16.63 -8.21 7.79
N PRO A 410 16.63 -8.19 6.45
CA PRO A 410 17.34 -9.22 5.68
C PRO A 410 18.84 -9.18 6.03
N LEU A 411 19.56 -10.28 5.78
CA LEU A 411 21.03 -10.29 5.91
C LEU A 411 21.72 -9.93 4.58
N ASP A 412 21.21 -10.52 3.49
CA ASP A 412 21.71 -10.39 2.12
C ASP A 412 20.56 -9.94 1.21
N LEU A 413 20.72 -8.77 0.59
CA LEU A 413 19.70 -8.19 -0.28
C LEU A 413 19.56 -8.95 -1.61
N ILE A 414 20.63 -9.55 -2.15
CA ILE A 414 20.55 -10.35 -3.37
C ILE A 414 19.72 -11.60 -3.10
N HIS A 415 20.00 -12.30 -1.99
CA HIS A 415 19.16 -13.42 -1.56
C HIS A 415 17.69 -12.98 -1.40
N GLY A 416 17.46 -11.85 -0.73
CA GLY A 416 16.12 -11.29 -0.56
C GLY A 416 15.39 -11.11 -1.89
N MET A 417 16.05 -10.54 -2.90
CA MET A 417 15.49 -10.35 -4.25
C MET A 417 15.10 -11.67 -4.92
N GLU A 418 15.93 -12.71 -4.82
CA GLU A 418 15.62 -14.05 -5.33
C GLU A 418 14.40 -14.67 -4.62
N VAL A 419 14.31 -14.48 -3.30
CA VAL A 419 13.13 -14.92 -2.53
C VAL A 419 11.87 -14.21 -3.01
N LEU A 420 11.91 -12.89 -3.21
CA LEU A 420 10.74 -12.14 -3.68
C LEU A 420 10.25 -12.61 -5.05
N ASP A 421 11.19 -12.87 -5.97
CA ASP A 421 10.87 -13.44 -7.28
C ASP A 421 10.29 -14.86 -7.18
N ARG A 422 10.81 -15.69 -6.26
CA ARG A 422 10.27 -17.03 -5.98
C ARG A 422 8.85 -16.97 -5.40
N LEU A 423 8.59 -16.07 -4.45
CA LEU A 423 7.27 -15.90 -3.85
C LEU A 423 6.21 -15.49 -4.90
N TYR A 424 6.57 -14.57 -5.80
CA TYR A 424 5.69 -14.18 -6.90
C TYR A 424 5.34 -15.36 -7.82
N ARG A 425 6.30 -16.27 -8.05
CA ARG A 425 6.14 -17.50 -8.84
C ARG A 425 5.54 -18.67 -8.07
N ALA A 426 5.19 -18.52 -6.79
CA ALA A 426 4.62 -19.59 -5.98
C ALA A 426 3.40 -20.31 -6.62
N PRO A 427 2.50 -19.62 -7.36
CA PRO A 427 1.41 -20.30 -8.07
C PRO A 427 1.87 -21.30 -9.13
N LEU A 428 3.07 -21.16 -9.66
CA LEU A 428 3.64 -22.06 -10.69
C LEU A 428 4.25 -23.34 -10.11
N ALA A 429 4.35 -23.45 -8.78
CA ALA A 429 4.96 -24.60 -8.13
C ALA A 429 3.95 -25.74 -7.90
N GLY A 430 4.31 -26.96 -8.27
CA GLY A 430 3.49 -28.17 -8.10
C GLY A 430 2.37 -28.30 -9.15
N ASP A 431 1.39 -29.17 -8.87
CA ASP A 431 0.39 -29.60 -9.85
C ASP A 431 -0.92 -28.79 -9.86
N ALA A 432 -1.09 -27.87 -8.90
CA ALA A 432 -2.30 -27.05 -8.79
C ALA A 432 -2.36 -25.99 -9.89
N ASP A 433 -3.58 -25.65 -10.35
CA ASP A 433 -3.76 -24.61 -11.36
C ASP A 433 -3.29 -23.23 -10.85
N PRO A 434 -2.26 -22.63 -11.48
CA PRO A 434 -1.76 -21.32 -11.08
C PRO A 434 -2.84 -20.22 -11.15
N GLN A 435 -3.80 -20.33 -12.08
CA GLN A 435 -4.87 -19.36 -12.21
C GLN A 435 -5.83 -19.44 -11.02
N ALA A 436 -6.26 -20.64 -10.63
CA ALA A 436 -7.09 -20.86 -9.45
C ALA A 436 -6.45 -20.29 -8.16
N ILE A 437 -5.15 -20.52 -7.93
CA ILE A 437 -4.43 -19.99 -6.75
C ILE A 437 -4.47 -18.45 -6.73
N ARG A 438 -4.14 -17.80 -7.86
CA ARG A 438 -4.13 -16.33 -7.94
C ARG A 438 -5.53 -15.75 -7.71
N GLN A 439 -6.54 -16.36 -8.31
CA GLN A 439 -7.93 -15.91 -8.19
C GLN A 439 -8.44 -16.05 -6.76
N SER A 440 -8.21 -17.21 -6.13
CA SER A 440 -8.58 -17.45 -4.73
C SER A 440 -7.88 -16.46 -3.79
N ALA A 441 -6.58 -16.22 -3.98
CA ALA A 441 -5.82 -15.24 -3.20
C ALA A 441 -6.42 -13.83 -3.27
N LEU A 442 -6.74 -13.33 -4.47
CA LEU A 442 -7.32 -12.00 -4.65
C LEU A 442 -8.73 -11.89 -4.04
N VAL A 443 -9.56 -12.91 -4.20
CA VAL A 443 -10.91 -12.96 -3.63
C VAL A 443 -10.86 -12.88 -2.11
N LYS A 444 -9.97 -13.67 -1.49
CA LYS A 444 -9.77 -13.65 -0.04
C LYS A 444 -9.28 -12.30 0.47
N VAL A 445 -8.48 -11.55 -0.30
CA VAL A 445 -8.12 -10.16 0.06
C VAL A 445 -9.37 -9.28 0.13
N PHE A 446 -10.26 -9.33 -0.86
CA PHE A 446 -11.47 -8.50 -0.89
C PHE A 446 -12.47 -8.87 0.21
N LEU A 447 -12.62 -10.16 0.51
CA LEU A 447 -13.54 -10.63 1.56
C LEU A 447 -13.07 -10.29 2.98
N ASN A 448 -11.75 -10.24 3.19
CA ASN A 448 -11.17 -9.96 4.52
C ASN A 448 -10.89 -8.48 4.80
N GLN A 449 -11.27 -7.55 3.90
CA GLN A 449 -11.06 -6.11 4.14
C GLN A 449 -11.81 -5.57 5.38
N GLN A 450 -12.83 -6.28 5.87
CA GLN A 450 -13.61 -5.90 7.05
C GLN A 450 -13.25 -6.68 8.32
N THR A 451 -12.31 -7.63 8.24
CA THR A 451 -11.89 -8.43 9.38
C THR A 451 -10.92 -7.62 10.26
N GLU A 452 -11.12 -7.66 11.58
CA GLU A 452 -10.20 -7.04 12.54
C GLU A 452 -9.24 -8.10 13.08
N ALA A 453 -7.97 -7.74 13.32
CA ALA A 453 -6.97 -8.67 13.87
C ALA A 453 -7.37 -9.29 15.22
N GLU A 454 -8.14 -8.52 16.00
CA GLU A 454 -8.51 -8.85 17.39
C GLU A 454 -9.54 -9.99 17.48
N THR A 455 -10.16 -10.39 16.36
CA THR A 455 -11.09 -11.54 16.36
C THR A 455 -10.38 -12.90 16.39
N GLY A 456 -9.05 -12.93 16.38
CA GLY A 456 -8.24 -14.15 16.50
C GLY A 456 -8.38 -15.11 15.32
N GLN A 457 -9.02 -14.69 14.23
CA GLN A 457 -9.20 -15.53 13.06
C GLN A 457 -7.91 -15.55 12.24
N GLN A 458 -7.27 -16.71 12.19
CA GLN A 458 -6.18 -16.98 11.26
C GLN A 458 -6.63 -16.63 9.85
N MET A 459 -5.83 -15.85 9.12
CA MET A 459 -6.24 -15.44 7.78
C MET A 459 -6.46 -16.69 6.91
N PRO A 460 -7.52 -16.74 6.11
CA PRO A 460 -7.92 -17.95 5.39
C PRO A 460 -7.08 -18.18 4.13
N PHE A 461 -5.77 -17.99 4.19
CA PHE A 461 -4.85 -18.17 3.06
C PHE A 461 -4.01 -19.42 3.22
N THR A 462 -3.75 -20.09 2.11
CA THR A 462 -2.68 -21.08 1.99
C THR A 462 -1.33 -20.39 1.85
N ASP A 463 -0.24 -21.13 2.03
CA ASP A 463 1.12 -20.64 1.84
C ASP A 463 1.35 -20.10 0.42
N LYS A 464 0.84 -20.78 -0.61
CA LYS A 464 1.00 -20.36 -2.01
C LYS A 464 0.26 -19.07 -2.31
N GLU A 465 -0.95 -18.91 -1.76
CA GLU A 465 -1.73 -17.68 -1.91
C GLU A 465 -1.04 -16.51 -1.20
N ALA A 466 -0.59 -16.72 0.03
CA ALA A 466 0.13 -15.69 0.79
C ALA A 466 1.46 -15.31 0.13
N SER A 467 2.24 -16.30 -0.32
CA SER A 467 3.47 -16.11 -1.08
C SER A 467 3.21 -15.28 -2.35
N TYR A 468 2.19 -15.61 -3.13
CA TYR A 468 1.83 -14.86 -4.32
C TYR A 468 1.46 -13.41 -4.01
N LEU A 469 0.65 -13.15 -2.99
CA LEU A 469 0.25 -11.79 -2.61
C LEU A 469 1.44 -10.93 -2.16
N ILE A 470 2.36 -11.53 -1.38
CA ILE A 470 3.61 -10.89 -0.97
C ILE A 470 4.45 -10.56 -2.21
N GLY A 471 4.69 -11.55 -3.08
CA GLY A 471 5.46 -11.37 -4.31
C GLY A 471 4.83 -10.35 -5.26
N LEU A 472 3.50 -10.35 -5.41
CA LEU A 472 2.76 -9.39 -6.22
C LEU A 472 2.92 -7.96 -5.68
N SER A 473 2.81 -7.77 -4.35
CA SER A 473 3.03 -6.46 -3.73
C SER A 473 4.42 -5.92 -4.06
N TYR A 474 5.46 -6.75 -3.97
CA TYR A 474 6.82 -6.33 -4.29
C TYR A 474 7.06 -6.18 -5.80
N ARG A 475 6.40 -6.95 -6.67
CA ARG A 475 6.44 -6.70 -8.12
C ARG A 475 5.81 -5.36 -8.50
N LEU A 476 4.76 -4.93 -7.80
CA LEU A 476 4.20 -3.59 -7.96
C LEU A 476 5.19 -2.51 -7.47
N THR A 477 5.92 -2.74 -6.38
CA THR A 477 7.02 -1.86 -5.94
C THR A 477 8.11 -1.73 -6.99
N LEU A 478 8.60 -2.85 -7.54
CA LEU A 478 9.61 -2.85 -8.60
C LEU A 478 9.15 -2.05 -9.82
N ARG A 479 7.91 -2.26 -10.24
CA ARG A 479 7.29 -1.53 -11.35
C ARG A 479 7.32 -0.01 -11.11
N GLN A 480 6.97 0.43 -9.90
CA GLN A 480 7.01 1.85 -9.54
C GLN A 480 8.44 2.41 -9.50
N ALA A 481 9.41 1.64 -8.98
CA ALA A 481 10.82 2.04 -8.97
C ALA A 481 11.39 2.21 -10.38
N ILE A 482 11.10 1.29 -11.31
CA ILE A 482 11.53 1.39 -12.71
C ILE A 482 10.89 2.61 -13.40
N LEU A 483 9.58 2.81 -13.20
CA LEU A 483 8.87 3.94 -13.78
C LEU A 483 9.41 5.29 -13.29
N SER A 484 9.55 5.45 -11.97
CA SER A 484 10.04 6.69 -11.36
C SER A 484 11.53 6.95 -11.63
N GLY A 485 12.35 5.89 -11.72
CA GLY A 485 13.78 6.01 -11.98
C GLY A 485 14.12 6.33 -13.44
N LYS A 486 13.50 5.64 -14.41
CA LYS A 486 13.86 5.76 -15.84
C LYS A 486 12.93 6.65 -16.66
N TYR A 487 11.66 6.80 -16.28
CA TYR A 487 10.64 7.38 -17.16
C TYR A 487 9.92 8.59 -16.58
N HIS A 488 10.20 9.01 -15.34
CA HIS A 488 9.45 10.06 -14.67
C HIS A 488 9.29 11.35 -15.50
N GLU A 489 10.41 11.86 -16.04
CA GLU A 489 10.42 13.10 -16.84
C GLU A 489 9.64 12.96 -18.17
N SER A 490 9.49 11.74 -18.67
CA SER A 490 8.80 11.43 -19.93
C SER A 490 7.31 11.09 -19.74
N LEU A 491 6.85 10.89 -18.50
CA LEU A 491 5.51 10.40 -18.18
C LEU A 491 4.55 11.52 -17.78
N TRP A 492 4.20 12.38 -18.74
CA TRP A 492 3.13 13.37 -18.57
C TRP A 492 1.79 12.71 -18.16
N PRO A 493 0.90 13.37 -17.39
CA PRO A 493 -0.29 12.71 -16.82
C PRO A 493 -1.24 12.06 -17.83
N LEU A 494 -1.30 12.53 -19.08
CA LEU A 494 -2.18 11.97 -20.12
C LEU A 494 -1.50 10.95 -21.05
N VAL A 495 -0.18 10.75 -20.91
CA VAL A 495 0.57 9.82 -21.76
C VAL A 495 0.11 8.38 -21.49
N PRO A 496 -0.32 7.63 -22.52
CA PRO A 496 -0.65 6.21 -22.38
C PRO A 496 0.55 5.41 -21.89
N ARG A 497 0.33 4.52 -20.92
CA ARG A 497 1.38 3.73 -20.27
C ARG A 497 1.19 2.23 -20.47
N ALA A 498 0.09 1.78 -21.09
CA ALA A 498 -0.21 0.35 -21.23
C ALA A 498 0.94 -0.51 -21.82
N LYS A 499 1.60 -0.04 -22.88
CA LYS A 499 2.74 -0.76 -23.50
C LYS A 499 3.95 -0.82 -22.58
N LEU A 500 4.22 0.27 -21.86
CA LEU A 500 5.31 0.37 -20.90
C LEU A 500 5.07 -0.57 -19.72
N TYR A 501 3.86 -0.55 -19.15
CA TYR A 501 3.44 -1.47 -18.10
C TYR A 501 3.60 -2.93 -18.51
N LYS A 502 3.16 -3.28 -19.73
CA LYS A 502 3.32 -4.65 -20.25
C LYS A 502 4.79 -5.09 -20.23
N LYS A 503 5.72 -4.25 -20.71
CA LYS A 503 7.14 -4.60 -20.75
C LYS A 503 7.77 -4.64 -19.35
N ILE A 504 7.45 -3.68 -18.48
CA ILE A 504 7.99 -3.66 -17.11
C ILE A 504 7.51 -4.87 -16.30
N ASN A 505 6.26 -5.29 -16.48
CA ASN A 505 5.70 -6.45 -15.78
C ASN A 505 6.38 -7.79 -16.14
N GLU A 506 7.16 -7.83 -17.22
CA GLU A 506 7.99 -8.99 -17.57
C GLU A 506 9.26 -9.06 -16.71
N LEU A 507 9.74 -7.93 -16.19
CA LEU A 507 11.03 -7.83 -15.49
C LEU A 507 10.92 -8.28 -14.02
N SER A 508 11.87 -9.12 -13.62
CA SER A 508 12.10 -9.56 -12.25
C SER A 508 13.04 -8.66 -11.45
N TYR A 509 13.10 -8.84 -10.14
CA TYR A 509 14.11 -8.16 -9.33
C TYR A 509 15.52 -8.58 -9.76
N ALA A 510 15.71 -9.87 -10.08
CA ALA A 510 16.95 -10.36 -10.69
C ALA A 510 17.27 -9.65 -12.01
N ASP A 511 16.27 -9.45 -12.89
CA ASP A 511 16.47 -8.69 -14.15
C ASP A 511 16.82 -7.23 -13.86
N TYR A 512 16.13 -6.59 -12.91
CA TYR A 512 16.45 -5.22 -12.50
C TYR A 512 17.89 -5.08 -12.02
N HIS A 513 18.34 -5.98 -11.14
CA HIS A 513 19.71 -5.97 -10.63
C HIS A 513 20.73 -6.16 -11.75
N ALA A 514 20.57 -7.21 -12.54
CA ALA A 514 21.58 -7.64 -13.51
C ALA A 514 21.56 -6.82 -14.80
N LYS A 515 20.40 -6.30 -15.22
CA LYS A 515 20.19 -5.73 -16.56
C LYS A 515 19.85 -4.24 -16.56
N LEU A 516 19.51 -3.66 -15.40
CA LEU A 516 19.27 -2.22 -15.27
C LEU A 516 20.30 -1.58 -14.34
N LEU A 517 20.36 -2.01 -13.08
CA LEU A 517 21.23 -1.43 -12.07
C LEU A 517 22.72 -1.70 -12.37
N GLY A 518 23.08 -2.97 -12.60
CA GLY A 518 24.45 -3.38 -12.88
C GLY A 518 25.11 -2.61 -14.05
N PRO A 519 24.49 -2.57 -15.25
CA PRO A 519 25.03 -1.82 -16.38
C PRO A 519 25.13 -0.30 -16.12
N SER A 520 24.16 0.27 -15.39
CA SER A 520 24.21 1.69 -15.01
C SER A 520 25.44 1.99 -14.15
N LEU A 521 25.68 1.17 -13.13
CA LEU A 521 26.79 1.34 -12.20
C LEU A 521 28.16 0.96 -12.81
N ALA A 522 28.19 0.01 -13.75
CA ALA A 522 29.39 -0.32 -14.50
C ALA A 522 29.90 0.88 -15.31
N GLY A 523 28.98 1.69 -15.86
CA GLY A 523 29.31 2.98 -16.48
C GLY A 523 29.96 3.99 -15.53
N GLU A 524 29.81 3.78 -14.22
CA GLU A 524 30.39 4.59 -13.14
C GLU A 524 31.61 3.90 -12.47
N GLY A 525 32.08 2.77 -13.01
CA GLY A 525 33.26 2.05 -12.52
C GLY A 525 32.99 1.06 -11.37
N VAL A 526 31.74 0.80 -11.00
CA VAL A 526 31.40 -0.20 -9.96
C VAL A 526 31.37 -1.60 -10.59
N THR A 527 32.14 -2.53 -10.01
CA THR A 527 32.16 -3.92 -10.47
C THR A 527 30.97 -4.72 -9.93
N THR A 528 30.63 -5.82 -10.61
CA THR A 528 29.61 -6.77 -10.12
C THR A 528 29.95 -7.34 -8.75
N ALA A 529 31.24 -7.59 -8.48
CA ALA A 529 31.73 -8.04 -7.17
C ALA A 529 31.54 -6.98 -6.09
N ALA A 530 31.80 -5.70 -6.39
CA ALA A 530 31.57 -4.60 -5.45
C ALA A 530 30.07 -4.41 -5.15
N LEU A 531 29.21 -4.54 -6.17
CA LEU A 531 27.76 -4.49 -6.00
C LEU A 531 27.23 -5.66 -5.13
N ALA A 532 27.75 -6.87 -5.35
CA ALA A 532 27.40 -8.03 -4.52
C ALA A 532 27.89 -7.87 -3.07
N ALA A 533 29.14 -7.43 -2.86
CA ALA A 533 29.68 -7.19 -1.53
C ALA A 533 28.89 -6.11 -0.76
N ALA A 534 28.47 -5.05 -1.45
CA ALA A 534 27.63 -3.99 -0.88
C ALA A 534 26.26 -4.49 -0.36
N SER A 535 25.73 -5.58 -0.93
CA SER A 535 24.39 -6.10 -0.62
C SER A 535 24.35 -7.01 0.61
N ASP A 536 25.51 -7.33 1.20
CA ASP A 536 25.65 -8.34 2.26
C ASP A 536 26.23 -7.72 3.55
N LEU A 537 25.43 -7.75 4.62
CA LEU A 537 25.79 -7.22 5.94
C LEU A 537 26.99 -7.92 6.58
N ARG A 538 27.32 -9.14 6.16
CA ARG A 538 28.51 -9.84 6.66
C ARG A 538 29.80 -9.07 6.35
N ASN A 539 29.79 -8.24 5.31
CA ASN A 539 30.92 -7.36 4.97
C ASN A 539 31.05 -6.14 5.90
N GLN A 540 30.10 -5.95 6.83
CA GLN A 540 30.10 -4.88 7.84
C GLN A 540 30.25 -5.43 9.27
N SER A 541 30.65 -6.69 9.44
CA SER A 541 30.68 -7.40 10.73
C SER A 541 31.37 -6.63 11.85
N ASP A 542 32.59 -6.14 11.58
CA ASP A 542 33.40 -5.45 12.60
C ASP A 542 32.77 -4.13 13.02
N ALA A 543 32.22 -3.38 12.07
CA ALA A 543 31.54 -2.10 12.33
C ALA A 543 30.21 -2.30 13.07
N LEU A 544 29.45 -3.36 12.73
CA LEU A 544 28.22 -3.73 13.44
C LEU A 544 28.48 -4.19 14.88
N ALA A 545 29.63 -4.80 15.14
CA ALA A 545 30.05 -5.16 16.49
C ALA A 545 30.34 -3.92 17.34
N GLN A 546 30.85 -2.84 16.74
CA GLN A 546 31.15 -1.57 17.41
C GLN A 546 29.88 -0.76 17.73
N ALA A 547 28.81 -0.92 16.97
CA ALA A 547 27.52 -0.23 17.20
C ALA A 547 26.77 -0.78 18.44
N GLY A 548 27.18 -0.36 19.64
CA GLY A 548 26.68 -0.89 20.93
C GLY A 548 25.18 -0.65 21.18
N ASN A 549 24.61 0.44 20.67
CA ASN A 549 23.22 0.87 20.89
C ASN A 549 22.21 0.20 19.95
N LEU A 550 22.65 -0.79 19.18
CA LEU A 550 21.85 -1.51 18.21
C LEU A 550 21.07 -2.66 18.86
N HIS A 551 19.79 -2.82 18.50
CA HIS A 551 18.96 -3.96 18.89
C HIS A 551 18.14 -4.51 17.72
N LEU A 552 18.13 -5.83 17.55
CA LEU A 552 17.41 -6.51 16.47
C LEU A 552 16.11 -7.15 16.99
N PHE A 553 15.04 -7.09 16.21
CA PHE A 553 13.85 -7.92 16.40
C PHE A 553 13.77 -8.93 15.25
N LEU A 554 13.83 -10.22 15.57
CA LEU A 554 13.91 -11.31 14.60
C LEU A 554 12.76 -12.31 14.81
N THR A 555 12.30 -12.90 13.72
CA THR A 555 11.36 -14.03 13.72
C THR A 555 11.99 -15.21 12.99
N SER A 556 11.83 -16.42 13.52
CA SER A 556 12.51 -17.59 12.95
C SER A 556 11.94 -18.06 11.62
N ASN A 557 10.66 -17.78 11.36
CA ASN A 557 9.98 -18.11 10.11
C ASN A 557 9.87 -16.92 9.15
N ASP A 558 10.82 -15.97 9.23
CA ASP A 558 10.98 -14.91 8.23
C ASP A 558 11.50 -15.50 6.91
N PHE A 559 10.74 -15.37 5.82
CA PHE A 559 11.12 -15.94 4.54
C PHE A 559 12.36 -15.29 3.90
N LEU A 560 12.80 -14.11 4.36
CA LEU A 560 14.01 -13.45 3.86
C LEU A 560 15.30 -13.96 4.51
N LEU A 561 15.22 -14.84 5.51
CA LEU A 561 16.37 -15.34 6.25
C LEU A 561 16.45 -16.86 6.14
N THR A 562 17.61 -17.38 5.74
CA THR A 562 17.91 -18.80 5.86
C THR A 562 18.23 -19.15 7.32
N PRO A 563 18.21 -20.44 7.70
CA PRO A 563 18.72 -20.88 9.00
C PRO A 563 20.16 -20.42 9.27
N GLU A 564 21.04 -20.36 8.26
CA GLU A 564 22.39 -19.82 8.44
C GLU A 564 22.37 -18.31 8.68
N HIS A 565 21.52 -17.55 7.96
CA HIS A 565 21.40 -16.11 8.19
C HIS A 565 20.93 -15.80 9.62
N LEU A 566 19.92 -16.53 10.11
CA LEU A 566 19.43 -16.37 11.49
C LEU A 566 20.50 -16.72 12.51
N THR A 567 21.23 -17.83 12.30
CA THR A 567 22.33 -18.24 13.16
C THR A 567 23.42 -17.17 13.19
N TRP A 568 23.78 -16.63 12.04
CA TRP A 568 24.76 -15.56 11.93
C TRP A 568 24.33 -14.31 12.71
N LEU A 569 23.11 -13.81 12.48
CA LEU A 569 22.59 -12.62 13.19
C LEU A 569 22.58 -12.85 14.71
N ARG A 570 22.11 -14.00 15.19
CA ARG A 570 22.06 -14.28 16.63
C ARG A 570 23.46 -14.34 17.26
N ASN A 571 24.45 -14.88 16.55
CA ASN A 571 25.81 -14.99 17.03
C ASN A 571 26.56 -13.64 17.04
N HIS A 572 26.26 -12.73 16.10
CA HIS A 572 26.95 -11.43 15.98
C HIS A 572 26.28 -10.32 16.81
N PHE A 573 25.05 -10.53 17.28
CA PHE A 573 24.33 -9.61 18.17
C PHE A 573 23.97 -10.24 19.52
N PRO A 574 24.93 -10.82 20.28
CA PRO A 574 24.62 -11.44 21.56
C PRO A 574 24.03 -10.41 22.53
N ASN A 575 22.92 -10.76 23.19
CA ASN A 575 22.14 -9.88 24.09
C ASN A 575 21.58 -8.59 23.44
N ARG A 576 21.76 -8.40 22.13
CA ARG A 576 21.29 -7.27 21.32
C ARG A 576 20.24 -7.69 20.30
N HIS A 577 19.51 -8.77 20.60
CA HIS A 577 18.38 -9.21 19.79
C HIS A 577 17.21 -9.70 20.66
N THR A 578 16.01 -9.51 20.16
CA THR A 578 14.77 -10.16 20.59
C THR A 578 14.38 -11.14 19.50
N TYR A 579 14.06 -12.37 19.89
CA TYR A 579 13.77 -13.45 18.95
C TYR A 579 12.42 -14.09 19.26
N GLN A 580 11.64 -14.37 18.22
CA GLN A 580 10.37 -15.07 18.31
C GLN A 580 10.33 -16.23 17.31
N GLU A 581 9.72 -17.35 17.69
CA GLU A 581 9.57 -18.51 16.81
C GLU A 581 8.55 -18.26 15.69
N ASN A 582 7.52 -17.46 15.98
CA ASN A 582 6.45 -17.18 15.04
C ASN A 582 6.27 -15.66 14.89
N GLY A 583 5.78 -15.26 13.72
CA GLY A 583 5.49 -13.86 13.39
C GLY A 583 5.60 -13.57 11.91
N GLY A 584 6.25 -14.43 11.11
CA GLY A 584 6.57 -14.15 9.72
C GLY A 584 7.38 -12.87 9.56
N HIS A 585 7.48 -12.35 8.34
CA HIS A 585 8.16 -11.09 8.09
C HIS A 585 7.29 -9.90 8.56
N MET A 586 7.56 -9.36 9.75
CA MET A 586 6.81 -8.25 10.39
C MET A 586 5.34 -8.53 10.75
N GLY A 587 4.87 -9.76 10.58
CA GLY A 587 3.47 -10.14 10.81
C GLY A 587 3.04 -10.05 12.27
N HIS A 588 3.98 -10.04 13.21
CA HIS A 588 3.72 -9.88 14.64
C HIS A 588 3.61 -8.41 15.12
N LEU A 589 3.88 -7.42 14.27
CA LEU A 589 3.96 -6.00 14.69
C LEU A 589 2.64 -5.40 15.16
N TRP A 590 1.51 -6.03 14.85
CA TRP A 590 0.21 -5.61 15.36
C TRP A 590 -0.02 -6.03 16.82
N LYS A 591 0.70 -7.05 17.31
CA LYS A 591 0.54 -7.58 18.66
C LYS A 591 1.07 -6.61 19.70
N GLN A 592 0.33 -6.43 20.79
CA GLN A 592 0.66 -5.43 21.81
C GLN A 592 1.96 -5.73 22.54
N ASP A 593 2.23 -7.00 22.86
CA ASP A 593 3.46 -7.43 23.53
C ASP A 593 4.71 -7.12 22.72
N VAL A 594 4.66 -7.32 21.39
CA VAL A 594 5.76 -6.97 20.47
C VAL A 594 6.00 -5.47 20.47
N ARG A 595 4.92 -4.68 20.39
CA ARG A 595 5.01 -3.21 20.40
C ARG A 595 5.59 -2.69 21.72
N ASP A 596 5.21 -3.28 22.85
CA ASP A 596 5.75 -2.89 24.15
C ASP A 596 7.22 -3.27 24.31
N GLN A 597 7.65 -4.42 23.76
CA GLN A 597 9.07 -4.79 23.72
C GLN A 597 9.89 -3.82 22.85
N ILE A 598 9.38 -3.39 21.70
CA ILE A 598 10.03 -2.39 20.85
C ILE A 598 10.16 -1.06 21.60
N ARG A 599 9.07 -0.58 22.20
CA ARG A 599 9.05 0.66 22.99
C ARG A 599 10.05 0.62 24.14
N ALA A 600 10.14 -0.51 24.86
CA ALA A 600 11.11 -0.68 25.93
C ALA A 600 12.57 -0.52 25.47
N ARG A 601 12.89 -0.84 24.20
CA ARG A 601 14.25 -0.70 23.64
C ARG A 601 14.61 0.71 23.19
N ILE A 602 13.61 1.54 22.91
CA ILE A 602 13.80 2.94 22.54
C ILE A 602 13.47 3.89 23.68
N LYS A 603 13.09 3.39 24.87
CA LYS A 603 12.70 4.21 26.01
C LYS A 603 13.82 5.17 26.41
N ILE A 604 13.52 6.46 26.45
CA ILE A 604 14.44 7.49 26.93
C ILE A 604 14.61 7.31 28.44
N LEU A 605 15.80 6.93 28.88
CA LEU A 605 16.12 6.91 30.30
C LEU A 605 16.29 8.36 30.77
N GLN A 606 15.44 8.81 31.67
CA GLN A 606 15.68 10.07 32.37
C GLN A 606 16.95 9.89 33.20
N THR A 607 18.03 10.60 32.87
CA THR A 607 19.12 10.81 33.81
C THR A 607 18.52 11.50 35.02
N ALA A 608 18.65 10.89 36.20
CA ALA A 608 18.30 11.55 37.45
C ALA A 608 19.09 12.86 37.52
N GLU A 609 18.39 13.98 37.46
CA GLU A 609 18.95 15.31 37.74
C GLU A 609 19.37 15.44 39.20
#